data_AF-E7GUH7-F1
#
_entry.id   AF-E7GUH7-F1
#
_cell.length_a   1.000
_cell.length_b   1.000
_cell.length_c   1.000
_cell.angle_alpha   90.00
_cell.angle_beta   90.00
_cell.angle_gamma   90.00
#
_symmetry.space_group_name_H-M   'P 1'
#
loop_
_entity.id
_entity.type
_entity.pdbx_description
1 polymer ?
#
loop_
_entity_poly.entity_id
_entity_poly.type
_entity_poly.pdbx_seq_one_letter_code
_entity_poly.pdbx_strand_id
1 'polypeptide(L)'
;MVCVEVVVTKIIDLSQPFWVECKLEDVYGKEHIFQDKMPIFLKKDVTEADLPVYGKLRRVIIGRDEKAIRIDTSKPDGVESKLGQTIFDVSLHQLK
;
A
#
# COMPACT_ATOMS: atom_id res chain seq x y z
N MET A 1 10.96 3.76 10.77
CA MET A 1 10.00 4.22 9.75
C MET A 1 8.81 3.29 9.78
N VAL A 2 7.60 3.83 10.01
CA VAL A 2 6.39 3.01 10.16
C VAL A 2 5.68 2.93 8.81
N CYS A 3 5.40 1.71 8.36
CA CYS A 3 4.69 1.47 7.10
C CYS A 3 3.24 1.06 7.39
N VAL A 4 2.40 1.08 6.36
CA VAL A 4 1.11 0.39 6.38
C VAL A 4 1.24 -0.93 5.64
N GLU A 5 0.63 -1.98 6.16
CA GLU A 5 0.55 -3.28 5.49
C GLU A 5 -0.43 -3.22 4.31
N VAL A 6 -0.03 -3.77 3.17
CA VAL A 6 -0.86 -3.92 1.97
C VAL A 6 -0.78 -5.36 1.47
N VAL A 7 -1.73 -5.78 0.65
CA VAL A 7 -1.70 -7.11 0.02
C VAL A 7 -1.45 -6.95 -1.47
N VAL A 8 -0.30 -7.42 -1.96
CA VAL A 8 0.01 -7.48 -3.39
C VAL A 8 -0.76 -8.65 -3.99
N THR A 9 -1.57 -8.36 -5.01
CA THR A 9 -2.55 -9.31 -5.57
C THR A 9 -2.21 -9.75 -6.99
N LYS A 10 -1.49 -8.94 -7.78
CA LYS A 10 -1.17 -9.23 -9.19
C LYS A 10 0.13 -8.57 -9.63
N ILE A 11 0.85 -9.17 -10.59
CA ILE A 11 1.83 -8.46 -11.42
C ILE A 11 1.08 -7.97 -12.67
N ILE A 12 1.16 -6.67 -12.96
CA ILE A 12 0.40 -6.02 -14.04
C ILE A 12 1.27 -5.60 -15.23
N ASP A 13 2.59 -5.49 -15.01
CA ASP A 13 3.57 -5.24 -16.07
C ASP A 13 4.89 -5.93 -15.73
N LEU A 14 5.50 -6.55 -16.74
CA LEU A 14 6.80 -7.23 -16.67
C LEU A 14 7.96 -6.31 -17.12
N SER A 15 7.69 -5.04 -17.44
CA SER A 15 8.74 -4.03 -17.62
C SER A 15 9.54 -3.88 -16.32
N GLN A 16 10.87 -3.82 -16.38
CA GLN A 16 11.72 -3.80 -15.19
C GLN A 16 11.93 -2.36 -14.67
N PRO A 17 11.72 -2.09 -13.36
CA PRO A 17 11.20 -2.99 -12.34
C PRO A 17 9.71 -3.31 -12.54
N PHE A 18 9.32 -4.57 -12.33
CA PHE A 18 7.95 -5.06 -12.52
C PHE A 18 6.92 -4.15 -11.83
N TRP A 19 5.74 -4.01 -12.42
CA TRP A 19 4.63 -3.30 -11.77
C TRP A 19 3.65 -4.29 -11.16
N VAL A 20 3.14 -3.92 -9.99
CA VAL A 20 2.19 -4.75 -9.24
C VAL A 20 0.96 -3.96 -8.85
N GLU A 21 -0.15 -4.68 -8.68
CA GLU A 21 -1.36 -4.19 -8.04
C GLU A 21 -1.38 -4.65 -6.58
N CYS A 22 -1.67 -3.74 -5.67
CA CYS A 22 -1.93 -4.09 -4.27
C CYS A 22 -3.18 -3.43 -3.73
N LYS A 23 -3.73 -4.01 -2.67
CA LYS A 23 -4.90 -3.50 -1.96
C LYS A 23 -4.58 -3.13 -0.52
N LEU A 24 -5.19 -2.04 -0.06
CA LEU A 24 -5.30 -1.63 1.34
C LEU A 24 -6.78 -1.60 1.69
N GLU A 25 -7.17 -2.30 2.75
CA GLU A 25 -8.49 -2.10 3.36
C GLU A 25 -8.36 -1.03 4.44
N ASP A 26 -9.22 -0.01 4.43
CA ASP A 26 -9.21 1.02 5.45
C ASP A 26 -9.98 0.61 6.71
N VAL A 27 -9.98 1.46 7.74
CA VAL A 27 -10.67 1.18 9.01
C VAL A 27 -12.19 1.06 8.88
N TYR A 28 -12.76 1.51 7.76
CA TYR A 28 -14.19 1.44 7.46
C TYR A 28 -14.52 0.25 6.56
N GLY A 29 -13.56 -0.63 6.27
CA GLY A 29 -13.74 -1.80 5.41
C GLY A 29 -13.75 -1.48 3.91
N LYS A 30 -13.34 -0.27 3.50
CA LYS A 30 -13.25 0.09 2.09
C LYS A 30 -11.89 -0.32 1.52
N GLU A 31 -11.91 -1.02 0.40
CA GLU A 31 -10.71 -1.38 -0.34
C GLU A 31 -10.22 -0.22 -1.23
N HIS A 32 -8.90 0.00 -1.19
CA HIS A 32 -8.17 0.97 -2.01
C HIS A 32 -7.10 0.24 -2.79
N ILE A 33 -7.07 0.46 -4.10
CA ILE A 33 -6.16 -0.21 -5.02
C ILE A 33 -5.02 0.72 -5.41
N PHE A 34 -3.79 0.23 -5.37
CA PHE A 34 -2.59 0.94 -5.78
C PHE A 34 -1.88 0.13 -6.87
N GLN A 35 -1.23 0.85 -7.79
CA GLN A 35 -0.46 0.25 -8.87
C GLN A 35 0.87 1.00 -8.99
N ASP A 36 1.97 0.33 -8.67
CA ASP A 36 3.31 0.90 -8.72
C ASP A 36 4.35 -0.21 -8.92
N LYS A 37 5.61 0.19 -9.06
CA LYS A 37 6.76 -0.71 -9.16
C LYS A 37 6.86 -1.60 -7.93
N MET A 38 7.09 -2.89 -8.14
CA MET A 38 7.24 -3.93 -7.12
C MET A 38 8.14 -3.53 -5.95
N PRO A 39 9.32 -2.87 -6.15
CA PRO A 39 10.19 -2.45 -5.06
C PRO A 39 9.61 -1.39 -4.12
N ILE A 40 8.50 -0.73 -4.51
CA ILE A 40 7.77 0.18 -3.62
C ILE A 40 7.07 -0.60 -2.49
N PHE A 41 6.56 -1.80 -2.78
CA PHE A 41 5.77 -2.59 -1.85
C PHE A 41 6.54 -3.77 -1.24
N LEU A 42 7.50 -4.33 -1.98
CA LEU A 42 8.21 -5.57 -1.65
C LEU A 42 9.72 -5.36 -1.64
N LYS A 43 10.40 -6.05 -0.70
CA LYS A 43 11.87 -6.02 -0.59
C LYS A 43 12.57 -7.10 -1.41
N LYS A 44 11.80 -8.04 -1.96
CA LYS A 44 12.27 -9.16 -2.76
C LYS A 44 11.35 -9.29 -3.97
N ASP A 45 11.89 -9.77 -5.07
CA ASP A 45 11.08 -10.10 -6.23
C ASP A 45 10.19 -11.30 -5.91
N VAL A 46 8.98 -11.26 -6.45
CA VAL A 46 7.98 -12.33 -6.34
C VAL A 46 7.47 -12.68 -7.73
N THR A 47 7.00 -13.90 -7.88
CA THR A 47 6.37 -14.40 -9.10
C THR A 47 4.85 -14.50 -8.90
N GLU A 48 4.11 -14.71 -9.99
CA GLU A 48 2.66 -14.96 -9.92
C GLU A 48 2.29 -16.11 -8.97
N ALA A 49 3.16 -17.13 -8.85
CA ALA A 49 2.91 -18.28 -7.97
C ALA A 49 3.01 -17.95 -6.47
N ASP A 50 3.65 -16.83 -6.12
CA ASP A 50 3.75 -16.38 -4.73
C ASP A 50 2.51 -15.60 -4.28
N LEU A 51 1.71 -15.06 -5.21
CA LEU A 51 0.61 -14.15 -4.91
C LEU A 51 -0.64 -14.87 -4.37
N PRO A 52 -1.40 -14.25 -3.45
CA PRO A 52 -1.17 -12.92 -2.87
C PRO A 52 -0.14 -12.92 -1.73
N VAL A 53 0.63 -11.83 -1.61
CA VAL A 53 1.62 -11.65 -0.53
C VAL A 53 1.45 -10.33 0.21
N TYR A 54 1.85 -10.29 1.48
CA TYR A 54 1.91 -9.04 2.25
C TYR A 54 3.10 -8.19 1.83
N GLY A 55 2.81 -6.92 1.53
CA GLY A 55 3.77 -5.86 1.27
C GLY A 55 3.70 -4.74 2.31
N LYS A 56 4.61 -3.77 2.17
CA LYS A 56 4.64 -2.58 3.02
C LYS A 56 4.60 -1.34 2.15
N LEU A 57 3.64 -0.47 2.40
CA LEU A 57 3.54 0.84 1.79
C LEU A 57 4.07 1.90 2.76
N ARG A 58 5.08 2.67 2.34
CA ARG A 58 5.59 3.79 3.11
C ARG A 58 4.59 4.93 3.11
N ARG A 59 4.53 5.65 4.22
CA ARG A 59 3.57 6.73 4.44
C ARG A 59 4.06 7.71 5.49
N VAL A 60 3.40 8.85 5.58
CA VAL A 60 3.49 9.79 6.71
C VAL A 60 2.19 9.74 7.52
N ILE A 61 2.26 9.83 8.85
CA ILE A 61 1.06 10.06 9.68
C ILE A 61 0.78 11.56 9.68
N ILE A 62 -0.44 11.95 9.33
CA ILE A 62 -0.87 13.34 9.33
C ILE A 62 -1.96 13.63 10.37
N GLY A 63 -2.50 12.60 11.01
CA GLY A 63 -3.49 12.75 12.08
C GLY A 63 -3.78 11.44 12.80
N ARG A 64 -4.37 11.54 13.98
CA ARG A 64 -4.81 10.38 14.76
C ARG A 64 -6.05 10.76 15.55
N ASP A 65 -7.09 9.95 15.38
CA ASP A 65 -8.32 9.99 16.14
C ASP A 65 -8.43 8.72 17.02
N GLU A 66 -9.47 8.60 17.82
CA GLU A 66 -9.67 7.45 18.73
C GLU A 66 -9.77 6.11 17.98
N LYS A 67 -10.30 6.13 16.74
CA LYS A 67 -10.58 4.93 15.95
C LYS A 67 -9.64 4.74 14.76
N ALA A 68 -8.96 5.80 14.31
CA ALA A 68 -8.25 5.80 13.04
C ALA A 68 -6.95 6.60 13.09
N ILE A 69 -5.99 6.19 12.28
CA ILE A 69 -4.77 6.92 11.98
C ILE A 69 -4.86 7.39 10.54
N ARG A 70 -4.83 8.70 10.36
CA ARG A 70 -4.82 9.31 9.04
C ARG A 70 -3.41 9.31 8.49
N ILE A 71 -3.23 8.68 7.34
CA ILE A 71 -1.96 8.53 6.64
C ILE A 71 -1.98 9.25 5.30
N ASP A 72 -0.80 9.71 4.87
CA ASP A 72 -0.54 10.26 3.54
C ASP A 72 0.49 9.38 2.83
N THR A 73 0.09 8.84 1.68
CA THR A 73 0.88 7.95 0.82
C THR A 73 1.60 8.69 -0.31
N SER A 74 1.28 9.99 -0.52
CA SER A 74 2.02 10.84 -1.46
C SER A 74 3.47 11.09 -1.02
N LYS A 75 3.80 10.77 0.23
CA LYS A 75 5.15 10.88 0.79
C LYS A 75 5.53 9.61 1.57
N PRO A 76 6.78 9.13 1.45
CA PRO A 76 7.88 9.71 0.67
C PRO A 76 7.85 9.36 -0.82
N ASP A 77 7.03 8.38 -1.23
CA ASP A 77 7.18 7.72 -2.53
C ASP A 77 6.26 8.24 -3.63
N GLY A 78 5.34 9.16 -3.32
CA GLY A 78 4.41 9.68 -4.33
C GLY A 78 3.34 8.68 -4.76
N VAL A 79 3.00 7.71 -3.91
CA VAL A 79 2.06 6.64 -4.26
C VAL A 79 0.62 7.16 -4.17
N GLU A 80 -0.17 6.87 -5.19
CA GLU A 80 -1.57 7.26 -5.31
C GLU A 80 -2.42 6.01 -5.59
N SER A 81 -3.65 5.98 -5.07
CA SER A 81 -4.60 4.94 -5.45
C SER A 81 -5.07 5.12 -6.89
N LYS A 82 -5.64 4.07 -7.47
CA LYS A 82 -6.27 4.11 -8.80
C LYS A 82 -7.38 5.17 -8.94
N LEU A 83 -7.92 5.67 -7.82
CA LEU A 83 -8.95 6.70 -7.78
C LEU A 83 -8.39 8.12 -7.53
N GLY A 84 -7.07 8.31 -7.57
CA GLY A 84 -6.49 9.63 -7.34
C GLY A 84 -6.36 10.00 -5.86
N GLN A 85 -6.46 9.04 -4.94
CA GLN A 85 -6.46 9.32 -3.51
C GLN A 85 -5.09 9.03 -2.89
N THR A 86 -4.66 9.87 -1.96
CA THR A 86 -3.40 9.71 -1.22
C THR A 86 -3.58 9.67 0.29
N ILE A 87 -4.75 10.09 0.78
CA ILE A 87 -5.08 10.15 2.21
C ILE A 87 -6.04 9.01 2.58
N PHE A 88 -5.66 8.25 3.59
CA PHE A 88 -6.43 7.08 4.06
C PHE A 88 -6.48 7.02 5.58
N ASP A 89 -7.56 6.44 6.11
CA ASP A 89 -7.77 6.26 7.55
C ASP A 89 -7.59 4.77 7.89
N VAL A 90 -6.51 4.42 8.58
CA VAL A 90 -6.13 3.03 8.88
C VAL A 90 -6.16 2.75 10.38
N SER A 91 -6.32 1.49 10.76
CA SER A 91 -6.23 1.09 12.17
C SER A 91 -4.79 1.03 12.67
N LEU A 92 -4.59 1.14 13.98
CA LEU A 92 -3.29 0.94 14.63
C LEU A 92 -2.64 -0.41 14.31
N HIS A 93 -3.45 -1.46 14.16
CA HIS A 93 -2.97 -2.83 13.92
C HIS A 93 -2.35 -3.02 12.53
N GLN A 94 -2.70 -2.14 11.59
CA GLN A 94 -2.19 -2.16 10.21
C GLN A 94 -0.82 -1.46 10.08
N LEU A 95 -0.35 -0.81 11.15
CA LEU A 95 0.96 -0.17 11.17
C LEU A 95 2.06 -1.17 11.56
N LYS A 96 3.11 -1.27 10.75
CA LYS A 96 4.23 -2.24 10.88
C LYS A 96 5.61 -1.60 10.73
#